data_AF-A0A915IVR2-F1
#
_entry.id   AF-A0A915IVR2-F1
#
_cell.length_a   1.000
_cell.length_b   1.000
_cell.length_c   1.000
_cell.angle_alpha   90.00
_cell.angle_beta   90.00
_cell.angle_gamma   90.00
#
_symmetry.space_group_name_H-M   'P 1'
#
loop_
_entity.id
_entity.type
_entity.pdbx_description
1 polymer ?
#
loop_
_entity_poly.entity_id
_entity_poly.type
_entity_poly.pdbx_seq_one_letter_code
_entity_poly.pdbx_strand_id
1 'polypeptide(L)'
;MLENMEHTFIIMKKALKIVKKSTKIQSGESEDNEGKCGGTFCSGEGLSKDHTLLWLYCNECRKWYHTACLLLFTDQEISEASNSLHYKCSNCKQEIGTIQTIISTLERKVSQIQRNVIDQREMYEALQIQLKEQENLIKFGHGPAVLALELSLDDLQIDRLAYHSGTFVGNHVHKMVTGAGPKKLTEALAVVGANRQAIYEALFSVLGKIHSIITAKRFLSRDEVSTLKLNCESFGTMFLKQFPSATIIPKIQNGTVHTIEP
;
A
#
# COMPACT_ATOMS: atom_id res chain seq x y z
N MET A 1 -6.80 -1.94 -11.29
CA MET A 1 -6.70 -1.75 -12.76
C MET A 1 -6.74 -3.09 -13.49
N LEU A 2 -5.85 -4.04 -13.18
CA LEU A 2 -5.89 -5.41 -13.74
C LEU A 2 -7.23 -6.14 -13.46
N GLU A 3 -7.76 -6.03 -12.25
CA GLU A 3 -9.06 -6.63 -11.88
C GLU A 3 -10.24 -6.09 -12.71
N ASN A 4 -10.26 -4.78 -13.01
CA ASN A 4 -11.29 -4.19 -13.89
C ASN A 4 -11.18 -4.70 -15.33
N MET A 5 -9.95 -4.95 -15.82
CA MET A 5 -9.75 -5.49 -17.16
C MET A 5 -10.13 -6.97 -17.27
N GLU A 6 -9.84 -7.78 -16.25
CA GLU A 6 -10.30 -9.17 -16.19
C GLU A 6 -11.82 -9.26 -16.14
N HIS A 7 -12.46 -8.40 -15.34
CA HIS A 7 -13.92 -8.33 -15.27
C HIS A 7 -14.54 -7.94 -16.63
N THR A 8 -13.97 -6.94 -17.30
CA THR A 8 -14.38 -6.52 -18.65
C THR A 8 -14.23 -7.65 -19.68
N PHE A 9 -13.13 -8.39 -19.61
CA PHE A 9 -12.88 -9.55 -20.48
C PHE A 9 -13.89 -10.68 -20.25
N ILE A 10 -14.28 -10.96 -19.01
CA ILE A 10 -15.31 -11.95 -18.66
C ILE A 10 -16.67 -11.53 -19.23
N ILE A 11 -17.05 -10.25 -19.09
CA ILE A 11 -18.30 -9.71 -19.64
C ILE A 11 -18.33 -9.83 -21.16
N MET A 12 -17.24 -9.45 -21.85
CA MET A 12 -17.14 -9.59 -23.31
C MET A 12 -17.22 -11.04 -23.79
N LYS A 13 -16.55 -11.98 -23.12
CA LYS A 13 -16.66 -13.42 -23.45
C LYS A 13 -18.08 -13.93 -23.29
N LYS A 14 -18.80 -13.50 -22.25
CA LYS A 14 -20.21 -13.84 -22.03
C LYS A 14 -21.08 -13.23 -23.14
N ALA A 15 -20.89 -11.96 -23.48
CA ALA A 15 -21.61 -11.29 -24.57
C ALA A 15 -21.39 -11.98 -25.92
N LEU A 16 -20.13 -12.31 -26.26
CA LEU A 16 -19.78 -13.05 -27.47
C LEU A 16 -20.46 -14.44 -27.52
N LYS A 17 -20.51 -15.14 -26.38
CA LYS A 17 -21.18 -16.44 -26.27
C LYS A 17 -22.70 -16.32 -26.46
N ILE A 18 -23.33 -15.26 -25.95
CA ILE A 18 -24.76 -14.98 -26.13
C ILE A 18 -25.04 -14.69 -27.60
N VAL A 19 -24.30 -13.78 -28.24
CA VAL A 19 -24.46 -13.45 -29.67
C VAL A 19 -24.31 -14.69 -30.55
N LYS A 20 -23.30 -15.54 -30.29
CA LYS A 20 -23.10 -16.82 -31.01
C LYS A 20 -24.21 -17.85 -30.78
N LYS A 21 -24.98 -17.73 -29.70
CA LYS A 21 -26.12 -18.62 -29.40
C LYS A 21 -27.42 -18.08 -30.03
N SER A 22 -27.58 -16.76 -30.07
CA SER A 22 -28.74 -16.07 -30.68
C SER A 22 -28.80 -16.21 -32.20
N THR A 23 -27.68 -16.49 -32.88
CA THR A 23 -27.65 -16.80 -34.32
C THR A 23 -28.35 -18.11 -34.70
N LYS A 24 -28.74 -18.95 -33.72
CA LYS A 24 -29.50 -20.19 -33.94
C LYS A 24 -31.02 -20.04 -33.78
N ILE A 25 -31.54 -18.88 -33.38
CA ILE A 25 -32.97 -18.70 -33.10
C ILE A 25 -33.45 -17.44 -33.83
N GLN A 26 -34.20 -17.63 -34.91
CA GLN A 26 -34.95 -16.56 -35.54
C GLN A 26 -36.34 -16.42 -34.92
N SER A 27 -36.75 -15.15 -34.85
CA SER A 27 -38.11 -14.60 -34.83
C SER A 27 -39.07 -15.03 -33.73
N GLY A 28 -39.29 -14.12 -32.78
CA GLY A 28 -40.51 -14.03 -31.99
C GLY A 28 -40.69 -12.58 -31.57
N GLU A 29 -41.58 -11.85 -32.23
CA GLU A 29 -42.04 -10.53 -31.80
C GLU A 29 -42.87 -10.72 -30.52
N SER A 30 -42.65 -9.88 -29.50
CA SER A 30 -43.57 -9.79 -28.37
C SER A 30 -43.68 -8.37 -27.84
N GLU A 31 -44.90 -8.08 -27.42
CA GLU A 31 -45.53 -6.79 -27.15
C GLU A 31 -44.94 -6.03 -25.95
N ASP A 32 -45.29 -4.75 -25.96
CA ASP A 32 -44.95 -3.67 -25.03
C ASP A 32 -44.64 -4.13 -23.61
N ASN A 33 -43.41 -3.83 -23.18
CA ASN A 33 -42.94 -4.02 -21.82
C ASN A 33 -42.07 -2.83 -21.40
N GLU A 34 -42.68 -1.89 -20.70
CA GLU A 34 -41.96 -0.88 -19.94
C GLU A 34 -41.04 -1.59 -18.93
N GLY A 35 -39.73 -1.33 -19.02
CA GLY A 35 -38.71 -1.91 -18.12
C GLY A 35 -37.76 -2.93 -18.74
N LYS A 36 -37.90 -3.30 -20.02
CA LYS A 36 -36.94 -4.18 -20.71
C LYS A 36 -35.94 -3.37 -21.55
N CYS A 37 -34.67 -3.80 -21.55
CA CYS A 37 -33.63 -3.25 -22.42
C CYS A 37 -34.05 -3.40 -23.89
N GLY A 38 -33.94 -2.32 -24.68
CA GLY A 38 -34.33 -2.30 -26.09
C GLY A 38 -33.37 -3.01 -27.06
N GLY A 39 -32.33 -3.68 -26.53
CA GLY A 39 -31.32 -4.37 -27.32
C GLY A 39 -31.86 -5.69 -27.90
N THR A 40 -31.70 -5.87 -29.21
CA THR A 40 -32.17 -7.04 -29.98
C THR A 40 -31.64 -8.39 -29.46
N PHE A 41 -30.49 -8.39 -28.79
CA PHE A 41 -29.86 -9.59 -28.24
C PHE A 41 -29.81 -9.58 -26.71
N CYS A 42 -30.60 -8.72 -26.05
CA CYS A 42 -30.64 -8.66 -24.61
C CYS A 42 -31.42 -9.87 -24.07
N SER A 43 -30.72 -10.82 -23.46
CA SER A 43 -31.35 -12.03 -22.90
C SER A 43 -32.04 -11.81 -21.55
N GLY A 44 -31.93 -10.62 -20.93
CA GLY A 44 -32.61 -10.25 -19.67
C GLY A 44 -32.12 -11.00 -18.41
N GLU A 45 -31.79 -12.27 -18.52
CA GLU A 45 -31.57 -13.21 -17.41
C GLU A 45 -30.14 -13.25 -16.87
N GLY A 46 -29.16 -12.64 -17.55
CA GLY A 46 -27.74 -12.78 -17.20
C GLY A 46 -27.00 -11.50 -16.80
N LEU A 47 -27.61 -10.33 -17.02
CA LEU A 47 -26.96 -9.02 -16.86
C LEU A 47 -27.63 -8.17 -15.77
N SER A 48 -28.91 -8.41 -15.44
CA SER A 48 -29.68 -7.57 -14.52
C SER A 48 -29.37 -7.74 -13.03
N LYS A 49 -28.61 -8.78 -12.65
CA LYS A 49 -28.27 -9.03 -11.23
C LYS A 49 -27.02 -8.27 -10.77
N ASP A 50 -26.21 -7.75 -11.70
CA ASP A 50 -25.09 -6.87 -11.37
C ASP A 50 -25.53 -5.41 -11.60
N HIS A 51 -25.79 -4.70 -10.50
CA HIS A 51 -26.19 -3.28 -10.48
C HIS A 51 -25.10 -2.31 -11.03
N THR A 52 -24.00 -2.81 -11.56
CA THR A 52 -22.87 -2.04 -12.11
C THR A 52 -22.99 -1.75 -13.61
N LEU A 53 -24.00 -2.30 -14.30
CA LEU A 53 -24.23 -1.99 -15.71
C LEU A 53 -24.96 -0.64 -15.84
N LEU A 54 -24.20 0.37 -16.26
CA LEU A 54 -24.73 1.68 -16.64
C LEU A 54 -25.79 1.54 -17.76
N TRP A 55 -26.87 2.30 -17.62
CA TRP A 55 -27.97 2.37 -18.58
C TRP A 55 -27.84 3.63 -19.43
N LEU A 56 -28.15 3.50 -20.72
CA LEU A 56 -28.17 4.61 -21.67
C LEU A 56 -29.54 4.72 -22.33
N TYR A 57 -30.05 5.96 -22.39
CA TYR A 57 -31.29 6.28 -23.07
C TYR A 57 -31.01 6.71 -24.51
N CYS A 58 -31.72 6.11 -25.47
CA CYS A 58 -31.65 6.53 -26.87
C CYS A 58 -32.73 7.58 -27.16
N ASN A 59 -32.32 8.77 -27.63
CA ASN A 59 -33.23 9.86 -27.93
C ASN A 59 -34.12 9.60 -29.16
N GLU A 60 -33.72 8.68 -30.05
CA GLU A 60 -34.43 8.40 -31.31
C GLU A 60 -35.56 7.38 -31.10
N CYS A 61 -35.24 6.16 -30.64
CA CYS A 61 -36.25 5.12 -30.40
C CYS A 61 -36.90 5.20 -29.01
N ARG A 62 -36.46 6.14 -28.16
CA ARG A 62 -36.98 6.35 -26.80
C ARG A 62 -36.91 5.13 -25.88
N LYS A 63 -35.93 4.25 -26.10
CA LYS A 63 -35.70 3.03 -25.31
C LYS A 63 -34.42 3.12 -24.48
N TRP A 64 -34.43 2.43 -23.34
CA TRP A 64 -33.27 2.26 -22.47
C TRP A 64 -32.47 1.01 -22.88
N TYR A 65 -31.14 1.09 -22.81
CA TYR A 65 -30.23 0.02 -23.17
C TYR A 65 -29.16 -0.14 -22.10
N HIS A 66 -28.74 -1.38 -21.83
CA HIS A 66 -27.47 -1.59 -21.11
C HIS A 66 -26.30 -1.16 -22.00
N THR A 67 -25.29 -0.49 -21.43
CA THR A 67 -24.05 -0.14 -22.15
C THR A 67 -23.41 -1.35 -22.83
N ALA A 68 -23.41 -2.51 -22.16
CA ALA A 68 -22.93 -3.77 -22.74
C ALA A 68 -23.75 -4.24 -23.96
N CYS A 69 -25.07 -4.02 -23.97
CA CYS A 69 -25.93 -4.33 -25.12
C CYS A 69 -25.69 -3.39 -26.32
N LEU A 70 -25.06 -2.24 -26.08
CA LEU A 70 -24.62 -1.28 -27.09
C LEU A 70 -23.16 -1.49 -27.51
N LEU A 71 -22.49 -2.52 -26.99
CA LEU A 71 -21.08 -2.83 -27.22
C LEU A 71 -20.10 -1.74 -26.73
N LEU A 72 -20.53 -0.99 -25.71
CA LEU A 72 -19.71 -0.02 -24.99
C LEU A 72 -19.12 -0.72 -23.76
N PHE A 73 -17.80 -0.84 -23.71
CA PHE A 73 -17.11 -1.66 -22.70
C PHE A 73 -15.99 -0.94 -21.97
N THR A 74 -15.64 0.28 -22.38
CA THR A 74 -14.65 1.10 -21.66
C THR A 74 -15.33 2.28 -20.98
N ASP A 75 -14.76 2.76 -19.88
CA ASP A 75 -15.28 3.94 -19.16
C ASP A 75 -15.30 5.18 -20.06
N GLN A 76 -14.34 5.30 -20.98
CA GLN A 76 -14.31 6.35 -21.98
C GLN A 76 -15.49 6.26 -22.95
N GLU A 77 -15.74 5.08 -23.55
CA GLU A 77 -16.88 4.85 -24.46
C GLU A 77 -18.22 5.15 -23.77
N ILE A 78 -18.34 4.75 -22.50
CA ILE A 78 -19.55 4.99 -21.70
C ILE A 78 -19.69 6.47 -21.34
N SER A 79 -18.61 7.14 -20.95
CA SER A 79 -18.61 8.57 -20.63
C SER A 79 -18.95 9.42 -21.85
N GLU A 80 -18.33 9.16 -23.00
CA GLU A 80 -18.63 9.84 -24.27
C GLU A 80 -20.10 9.67 -24.67
N ALA A 81 -20.64 8.46 -24.51
CA ALA A 81 -22.04 8.18 -24.80
C ALA A 81 -23.00 8.85 -23.80
N SER A 82 -22.68 8.82 -22.51
CA SER A 82 -23.52 9.38 -21.43
C SER A 82 -23.57 10.90 -21.45
N ASN A 83 -22.47 11.54 -21.88
CA ASN A 83 -22.38 13.00 -21.99
C ASN A 83 -22.94 13.54 -23.32
N SER A 84 -23.40 12.67 -24.22
CA SER A 84 -24.00 13.09 -25.48
C SER A 84 -25.44 13.56 -25.27
N LEU A 85 -25.72 14.83 -25.57
CA LEU A 85 -27.06 15.43 -25.46
C LEU A 85 -28.12 14.70 -26.33
N HIS A 86 -27.67 14.03 -27.40
CA HIS A 86 -28.49 13.35 -28.39
C HIS A 86 -27.94 11.96 -28.70
N TYR A 87 -27.74 11.14 -27.67
CA TYR A 87 -27.28 9.78 -27.87
C TYR A 87 -28.28 8.99 -28.74
N LYS A 88 -27.75 8.33 -29.78
CA LYS A 88 -28.48 7.38 -30.61
C LYS A 88 -27.90 5.98 -30.43
N CYS A 89 -28.76 5.00 -30.16
CA CYS A 89 -28.33 3.61 -30.05
C CYS A 89 -27.85 3.08 -31.41
N SER A 90 -27.07 1.99 -31.37
CA SER A 90 -26.51 1.35 -32.56
C SER A 90 -27.58 0.93 -33.57
N ASN A 91 -28.80 0.61 -33.11
CA ASN A 91 -29.93 0.29 -33.98
C ASN A 91 -30.48 1.51 -34.72
N CYS A 92 -30.56 2.67 -34.06
CA CYS A 92 -31.04 3.92 -34.64
C CYS A 92 -30.01 4.63 -35.50
N LYS A 93 -28.71 4.35 -35.28
CA LYS A 93 -27.62 4.89 -36.10
C LYS A 93 -27.52 4.26 -37.50
N GLN A 94 -28.37 3.28 -37.84
CA GLN A 94 -28.34 2.51 -39.10
C GLN A 94 -26.99 1.82 -39.38
N GLU A 95 -26.16 1.63 -38.35
CA GLU A 95 -24.92 0.84 -38.42
C GLU A 95 -25.08 -0.50 -37.71
N ILE A 96 -26.29 -1.12 -37.78
CA ILE A 96 -26.35 -2.56 -37.55
C ILE A 96 -25.73 -3.20 -38.79
N GLY A 97 -24.40 -3.19 -38.84
CA GLY A 97 -23.67 -4.10 -39.70
C GLY A 97 -24.21 -5.50 -39.44
N THR A 98 -24.23 -6.32 -40.49
CA THR A 98 -24.63 -7.73 -40.39
C THR A 98 -24.06 -8.40 -39.13
N ILE A 99 -24.67 -9.47 -38.63
CA ILE A 99 -24.13 -10.25 -37.50
C ILE A 99 -22.61 -10.51 -37.65
N GLN A 100 -22.15 -10.71 -38.88
CA GLN A 100 -20.73 -10.86 -39.21
C GLN A 100 -19.87 -9.63 -38.87
N THR A 101 -20.39 -8.42 -39.06
CA THR A 101 -19.76 -7.14 -38.68
C THR A 101 -19.68 -6.98 -37.16
N ILE A 102 -20.70 -7.43 -36.42
CA ILE A 102 -20.68 -7.43 -34.95
C ILE A 102 -19.64 -8.42 -34.41
N ILE A 103 -19.59 -9.63 -34.98
CA ILE A 103 -18.63 -10.67 -34.60
C ILE A 103 -17.20 -10.18 -34.84
N SER A 104 -16.90 -9.67 -36.04
CA SER A 104 -15.56 -9.15 -36.37
C SER A 104 -15.15 -7.96 -35.49
N THR A 105 -16.09 -7.08 -35.14
CA THR A 105 -15.84 -5.99 -34.20
C THR A 105 -15.49 -6.50 -32.80
N LEU A 106 -16.22 -7.49 -32.30
CA LEU A 106 -15.94 -8.11 -31.00
C LEU A 106 -14.60 -8.86 -31.00
N GLU A 107 -14.29 -9.60 -32.07
CA GLU A 107 -13.00 -10.30 -32.21
C GLU A 107 -11.84 -9.30 -32.18
N ARG A 108 -11.95 -8.18 -32.90
CA ARG A 108 -10.95 -7.11 -32.88
C ARG A 108 -10.76 -6.52 -31.49
N LYS A 109 -11.86 -6.24 -30.77
CA LYS A 109 -11.80 -5.72 -29.39
C LYS A 109 -11.16 -6.74 -28.43
N VAL A 110 -11.47 -8.03 -28.56
CA VAL A 110 -10.85 -9.10 -27.76
C VAL A 110 -9.34 -9.16 -28.01
N SER A 111 -8.91 -9.16 -29.27
CA SER A 111 -7.47 -9.16 -29.60
C SER A 111 -6.75 -7.92 -29.09
N GLN A 112 -7.40 -6.75 -29.11
CA GLN A 112 -6.82 -5.52 -28.57
C GLN A 112 -6.64 -5.62 -27.05
N ILE A 113 -7.65 -6.08 -26.31
CA ILE A 113 -7.55 -6.26 -24.85
C ILE A 113 -6.48 -7.28 -24.50
N GLN A 114 -6.37 -8.39 -25.27
CA GLN A 114 -5.33 -9.39 -25.04
C GLN A 114 -3.92 -8.80 -25.16
N ARG A 115 -3.67 -7.96 -26.17
CA ARG A 115 -2.39 -7.25 -26.29
C ARG A 115 -2.14 -6.34 -25.11
N ASN A 116 -3.13 -5.52 -24.74
CA ASN A 116 -2.99 -4.61 -23.60
C ASN A 116 -2.69 -5.35 -22.28
N VAL A 117 -3.26 -6.54 -22.07
CA VAL A 117 -2.98 -7.37 -20.88
C VAL A 117 -1.53 -7.88 -20.89
N ILE A 118 -1.01 -8.28 -22.06
CA ILE A 118 0.39 -8.72 -22.20
C ILE A 118 1.32 -7.55 -21.92
N ASP A 119 1.11 -6.40 -22.57
CA ASP A 119 1.94 -5.21 -22.41
C ASP A 119 1.96 -4.73 -20.94
N GLN A 120 0.81 -4.76 -20.26
CA GLN A 120 0.74 -4.42 -18.83
C GLN A 120 1.47 -5.42 -17.93
N ARG A 121 1.45 -6.71 -18.28
CA ARG A 121 2.19 -7.72 -17.52
C ARG A 121 3.70 -7.49 -17.64
N GLU A 122 4.18 -7.27 -18.86
CA GLU A 122 5.61 -6.98 -19.10
C GLU A 122 6.05 -5.71 -18.36
N MET A 123 5.22 -4.65 -18.39
CA MET A 123 5.49 -3.42 -17.64
C MET A 123 5.55 -3.67 -16.12
N TYR A 124 4.65 -4.51 -15.58
CA TYR A 124 4.65 -4.85 -14.16
C TYR A 124 5.90 -5.64 -13.76
N GLU A 125 6.31 -6.61 -14.58
CA GLU A 125 7.54 -7.38 -14.36
C GLU A 125 8.79 -6.47 -14.39
N ALA A 126 8.86 -5.52 -15.33
CA ALA A 126 9.94 -4.53 -15.38
C ALA A 126 9.98 -3.65 -14.11
N LEU A 127 8.82 -3.21 -13.63
CA LEU A 127 8.73 -2.41 -12.41
C LEU A 127 9.17 -3.20 -11.15
N GLN A 128 8.82 -4.49 -11.08
CA GLN A 128 9.26 -5.38 -9.99
C GLN A 128 10.79 -5.54 -9.97
N ILE A 129 11.41 -5.66 -11.14
CA ILE A 129 12.88 -5.70 -11.26
C ILE A 129 13.50 -4.39 -10.74
N GLN A 130 12.96 -3.24 -11.16
CA GLN A 130 13.46 -1.94 -10.70
C GLN A 130 13.31 -1.73 -9.19
N LEU A 131 12.18 -2.16 -8.60
CA LEU A 131 11.99 -2.12 -7.15
C LEU A 131 13.04 -2.95 -6.42
N LYS A 132 13.30 -4.17 -6.90
CA LYS A 132 14.32 -5.04 -6.32
C LYS A 132 15.73 -4.45 -6.45
N GLU A 133 16.04 -3.80 -7.57
CA GLU A 133 17.29 -3.06 -7.74
C GLU A 133 17.40 -1.90 -6.77
N GLN A 134 16.35 -1.11 -6.58
CA GLN A 134 16.33 -0.03 -5.60
C GLN A 134 16.46 -0.54 -4.16
N GLU A 135 15.78 -1.63 -3.81
CA GLU A 135 15.95 -2.30 -2.52
C GLU A 135 17.40 -2.76 -2.30
N ASN A 136 18.05 -3.28 -3.35
CA ASN A 136 19.47 -3.66 -3.28
C ASN A 136 20.41 -2.43 -3.17
N LEU A 137 20.00 -1.27 -3.70
CA LEU A 137 20.74 -0.01 -3.60
C LEU A 137 20.58 0.65 -2.21
N ILE A 138 19.45 0.41 -1.53
CA ILE A 138 19.27 0.80 -0.12
C ILE A 138 20.11 -0.17 0.72
N LYS A 139 21.41 0.11 0.79
CA LYS A 139 22.33 -0.60 1.68
C LYS A 139 21.81 -0.49 3.12
N PHE A 140 21.74 -1.62 3.82
CA PHE A 140 21.45 -1.65 5.25
C PHE A 140 22.38 -0.66 5.98
N GLY A 141 21.80 0.27 6.74
CA GLY A 141 22.56 1.32 7.42
C GLY A 141 22.89 2.55 6.57
N HIS A 142 22.25 2.77 5.41
CA HIS A 142 22.37 4.01 4.66
C HIS A 142 21.01 4.72 4.58
N GLY A 143 20.96 5.98 4.98
CA GLY A 143 19.75 6.80 4.93
C GLY A 143 19.92 8.12 5.68
N PRO A 144 19.01 9.09 5.48
CA PRO A 144 19.12 10.42 6.08
C PRO A 144 19.27 10.39 7.61
N ALA A 145 18.56 9.46 8.26
CA ALA A 145 18.61 9.26 9.70
C ALA A 145 19.95 8.68 10.18
N VAL A 146 20.52 7.74 9.43
CA VAL A 146 21.81 7.14 9.78
C VAL A 146 22.92 8.17 9.60
N LEU A 147 22.89 8.91 8.49
CA LEU A 147 23.84 9.99 8.24
C LEU A 147 23.77 11.09 9.31
N ALA A 148 22.55 11.53 9.68
CA ALA A 148 22.38 12.51 10.75
C ALA A 148 22.92 12.00 12.10
N LEU A 149 22.73 10.71 12.39
CA LEU A 149 23.26 10.09 13.59
C LEU A 149 24.79 9.99 13.55
N GLU A 150 25.38 9.62 12.42
CA GLU A 150 26.84 9.56 12.23
C GLU A 150 27.49 10.93 12.40
N LEU A 151 26.93 11.98 11.80
CA LEU A 151 27.40 13.35 11.99
C LEU A 151 27.31 13.79 13.45
N SER A 152 26.25 13.39 14.16
CA SER A 152 26.08 13.70 15.59
C SER A 152 27.07 12.95 16.47
N LEU A 153 27.41 11.71 16.12
CA LEU A 153 28.44 10.94 16.82
C LEU A 153 29.83 11.54 16.59
N ASP A 154 30.13 11.97 15.36
CA ASP A 154 31.40 12.63 15.01
C ASP A 154 31.58 13.96 15.76
N ASP A 155 30.54 14.79 15.82
CA ASP A 155 30.52 16.05 16.59
C ASP A 155 30.66 15.83 18.12
N LEU A 156 30.24 14.66 18.62
CA LEU A 156 30.50 14.24 20.01
C LEU A 156 31.88 13.60 20.20
N GLN A 157 32.67 13.45 19.13
CA GLN A 157 33.92 12.69 19.10
C GLN A 157 33.71 11.29 19.68
N ILE A 158 32.68 10.61 19.18
CA ILE A 158 32.33 9.24 19.51
C ILE A 158 32.63 8.38 18.29
N ASP A 159 33.74 7.65 18.37
CA ASP A 159 34.07 6.69 17.33
C ASP A 159 33.32 5.38 17.57
N ARG A 160 32.64 4.87 16.52
CA ARG A 160 32.25 3.46 16.46
C ARG A 160 33.51 2.62 16.23
N LEU A 161 34.33 2.46 17.25
CA LEU A 161 35.48 1.57 17.17
C LEU A 161 34.99 0.13 16.97
N ALA A 162 35.49 -0.50 15.91
CA ALA A 162 35.22 -1.91 15.57
C ALA A 162 35.90 -2.92 16.51
N TYR A 163 36.45 -2.47 17.65
CA TYR A 163 37.08 -3.35 18.63
C TYR A 163 35.98 -4.02 19.46
N HIS A 164 35.75 -5.31 19.19
CA HIS A 164 34.67 -6.15 19.74
C HIS A 164 33.26 -5.75 19.29
N SER A 165 32.93 -6.14 18.05
CA SER A 165 31.54 -6.26 17.58
C SER A 165 30.78 -4.94 17.37
N GLY A 166 31.49 -3.81 17.25
CA GLY A 166 30.86 -2.49 17.08
C GLY A 166 30.28 -1.92 18.38
N THR A 167 30.87 -2.26 19.54
CA THR A 167 30.40 -1.81 20.85
C THR A 167 31.03 -0.47 21.25
N PHE A 168 30.26 0.44 21.83
CA PHE A 168 30.77 1.69 22.41
C PHE A 168 31.58 1.42 23.69
N VAL A 169 32.72 2.10 23.84
CA VAL A 169 33.50 2.06 25.09
C VAL A 169 32.85 2.94 26.16
N GLY A 170 33.21 2.73 27.44
CA GLY A 170 32.59 3.43 28.57
C GLY A 170 32.60 4.95 28.45
N ASN A 171 33.69 5.55 27.96
CA ASN A 171 33.77 7.00 27.72
C ASN A 171 32.79 7.49 26.63
N HIS A 172 32.54 6.67 25.60
CA HIS A 172 31.57 6.99 24.56
C HIS A 172 30.16 6.92 25.12
N VAL A 173 29.84 5.84 25.85
CA VAL A 173 28.54 5.71 26.52
C VAL A 173 28.30 6.91 27.44
N HIS A 174 29.29 7.30 28.23
CA HIS A 174 29.22 8.49 29.09
C HIS A 174 28.82 9.73 28.29
N LYS A 175 29.55 10.04 27.21
CA LYS A 175 29.25 11.18 26.33
C LYS A 175 27.85 11.11 25.70
N MET A 176 27.34 9.91 25.39
CA MET A 176 26.01 9.72 24.79
C MET A 176 24.87 10.00 25.76
N VAL A 177 25.07 9.72 27.06
CA VAL A 177 23.99 9.81 28.07
C VAL A 177 24.13 11.03 28.99
N THR A 178 25.20 11.81 28.87
CA THR A 178 25.44 13.01 29.68
C THR A 178 25.66 14.26 28.81
N GLY A 179 25.57 15.44 29.44
CA GLY A 179 25.83 16.73 28.79
C GLY A 179 24.94 16.97 27.57
N ALA A 180 25.54 17.37 26.46
CA ALA A 180 24.84 17.63 25.21
C ALA A 180 24.50 16.37 24.39
N GLY A 181 25.03 15.20 24.78
CA GLY A 181 24.91 13.95 24.03
C GLY A 181 23.46 13.54 23.70
N PRO A 182 22.59 13.37 24.72
CA PRO A 182 21.21 12.96 24.49
C PRO A 182 20.48 13.85 23.48
N LYS A 183 20.61 15.17 23.63
CA LYS A 183 19.94 16.16 22.78
C LYS A 183 20.42 16.09 21.33
N LYS A 184 21.75 16.07 21.11
CA LYS A 184 22.30 15.95 19.75
C LYS A 184 21.86 14.65 19.07
N LEU A 185 21.88 13.55 19.80
CA LEU A 185 21.47 12.24 19.26
C LEU A 185 19.96 12.16 18.97
N THR A 186 19.11 12.82 19.75
CA THR A 186 17.65 12.80 19.52
C THR A 186 17.23 13.77 18.43
N GLU A 187 17.88 14.94 18.31
CA GLU A 187 17.69 15.87 17.19
C GLU A 187 18.05 15.23 15.84
N ALA A 188 19.09 14.38 15.81
CA ALA A 188 19.45 13.59 14.64
C ALA A 188 18.32 12.63 14.18
N LEU A 189 17.38 12.29 15.06
CA LEU A 189 16.24 11.43 14.75
C LEU A 189 15.00 12.21 14.31
N ALA A 190 15.02 13.54 14.38
CA ALA A 190 13.92 14.39 13.93
C ALA A 190 13.61 14.19 12.44
N VAL A 191 14.61 13.86 11.62
CA VAL A 191 14.44 13.53 10.18
C VAL A 191 13.61 12.28 9.93
N VAL A 192 13.44 11.40 10.93
CA VAL A 192 12.55 10.21 10.85
C VAL A 192 11.13 10.56 11.29
N GLY A 193 10.96 11.61 12.08
CA GLY A 193 9.67 12.13 12.55
C GLY A 193 9.69 12.54 14.01
N ALA A 194 8.94 13.61 14.34
CA ALA A 194 8.90 14.22 15.68
C ALA A 194 8.52 13.26 16.81
N ASN A 195 7.68 12.26 16.54
CA ASN A 195 7.31 11.24 17.53
C ASN A 195 8.52 10.37 17.95
N ARG A 196 9.44 10.07 17.00
CA ARG A 196 10.63 9.27 17.31
C ARG A 196 11.59 10.02 18.21
N GLN A 197 11.81 11.31 17.96
CA GLN A 197 12.64 12.16 18.81
C GLN A 197 12.18 12.12 20.28
N ALA A 198 10.88 12.40 20.54
CA ALA A 198 10.33 12.42 21.90
C ALA A 198 10.48 11.07 22.63
N ILE A 199 10.31 9.95 21.91
CA ILE A 199 10.53 8.61 22.48
C ILE A 199 11.96 8.42 22.95
N TYR A 200 12.95 8.76 22.12
CA TYR A 200 14.35 8.62 22.48
C TYR A 200 14.78 9.60 23.57
N GLU A 201 14.24 10.82 23.60
CA GLU A 201 14.51 11.78 24.67
C GLU A 201 14.08 11.24 26.04
N ALA A 202 12.90 10.63 26.09
CA ALA A 202 12.39 10.01 27.31
C ALA A 202 13.27 8.82 27.74
N LEU A 203 13.72 7.99 26.79
CA LEU A 203 14.62 6.86 27.07
C LEU A 203 16.00 7.31 27.55
N PHE A 204 16.62 8.29 26.88
CA PHE A 204 17.91 8.83 27.29
C PHE A 204 17.85 9.52 28.65
N SER A 205 16.74 10.17 28.99
CA SER A 205 16.53 10.74 30.32
C SER A 205 16.60 9.70 31.43
N VAL A 206 15.94 8.55 31.26
CA VAL A 206 16.00 7.45 32.24
C VAL A 206 17.39 6.81 32.26
N LEU A 207 18.02 6.59 31.10
CA LEU A 207 19.38 6.07 31.01
C LEU A 207 20.40 6.99 31.69
N GLY A 208 20.26 8.30 31.56
CA GLY A 208 21.12 9.28 32.23
C GLY A 208 21.04 9.18 33.76
N LYS A 209 19.83 8.98 34.30
CA LYS A 209 19.63 8.74 35.75
C LYS A 209 20.31 7.45 36.20
N ILE A 210 20.08 6.35 35.49
CA ILE A 210 20.73 5.05 35.76
C ILE A 210 22.25 5.22 35.73
N HIS A 211 22.77 5.80 34.66
CA HIS A 211 24.19 6.03 34.44
C HIS A 211 24.82 6.85 35.59
N SER A 212 24.15 7.91 36.05
CA SER A 212 24.66 8.76 37.13
C SER A 212 24.87 8.01 38.45
N ILE A 213 24.00 7.03 38.75
CA ILE A 213 24.09 6.21 39.96
C ILE A 213 25.20 5.16 39.81
N ILE A 214 25.22 4.41 38.70
CA ILE A 214 26.19 3.31 38.52
C ILE A 214 27.64 3.78 38.36
N THR A 215 27.84 5.03 37.93
CA THR A 215 29.19 5.62 37.78
C THR A 215 29.67 6.37 39.02
N ALA A 216 28.90 6.34 40.11
CA ALA A 216 29.31 6.92 41.38
C ALA A 216 30.58 6.23 41.90
N LYS A 217 31.63 7.01 42.18
CA LYS A 217 32.90 6.51 42.75
C LYS A 217 32.80 6.29 44.26
N ARG A 218 31.69 5.73 44.73
CA ARG A 218 31.40 5.45 46.15
C ARG A 218 30.38 4.34 46.29
N PHE A 219 30.23 3.83 47.51
CA PHE A 219 29.14 2.92 47.84
C PHE A 219 27.79 3.63 47.67
N LEU A 220 26.81 2.86 47.17
CA LEU A 220 25.44 3.31 47.02
C LEU A 220 24.69 3.14 48.33
N SER A 221 23.87 4.13 48.67
CA SER A 221 22.91 4.01 49.77
C SER A 221 21.76 3.08 49.39
N ARG A 222 20.98 2.62 50.38
CA ARG A 222 19.77 1.81 50.12
C ARG A 222 18.74 2.56 49.26
N ASP A 223 18.63 3.87 49.43
CA ASP A 223 17.71 4.71 48.65
C ASP A 223 18.18 4.82 47.19
N GLU A 224 19.49 4.90 46.95
CA GLU A 224 20.05 4.93 45.61
C GLU A 224 19.91 3.59 44.89
N VAL A 225 20.11 2.47 45.60
CA VAL A 225 19.85 1.13 45.09
C VAL A 225 18.37 0.98 44.71
N SER A 226 17.46 1.45 45.57
CA SER A 226 16.01 1.43 45.29
C SER A 226 15.64 2.30 44.08
N THR A 227 16.25 3.50 43.98
CA THR A 227 16.05 4.41 42.86
C THR A 227 16.59 3.83 41.55
N LEU A 228 17.74 3.16 41.59
CA LEU A 228 18.33 2.48 40.46
C LEU A 228 17.39 1.38 39.95
N LYS A 229 16.85 0.55 40.84
CA LYS A 229 15.88 -0.49 40.50
C LYS A 229 14.65 0.07 39.78
N LEU A 230 14.04 1.11 40.35
CA LEU A 230 12.85 1.75 39.78
C LEU A 230 13.12 2.34 38.38
N ASN A 231 14.27 3.00 38.20
CA ASN A 231 14.66 3.54 36.90
C ASN A 231 14.89 2.43 35.86
N CYS A 232 15.53 1.33 36.25
CA CYS A 232 15.72 0.17 35.38
C CYS A 232 14.39 -0.46 34.93
N GLU A 233 13.46 -0.69 35.86
CA GLU A 233 12.12 -1.22 35.57
C GLU A 233 11.33 -0.27 34.64
N SER A 234 11.42 1.04 34.91
CA SER A 234 10.81 2.09 34.08
C SER A 234 11.38 2.07 32.66
N PHE A 235 12.71 2.00 32.51
CA PHE A 235 13.36 1.89 31.21
C PHE A 235 12.90 0.65 30.45
N GLY A 236 12.90 -0.52 31.10
CA GLY A 236 12.46 -1.78 30.48
C GLY A 236 11.03 -1.72 29.97
N THR A 237 10.11 -1.21 30.80
CA THR A 237 8.69 -1.07 30.44
C THR A 237 8.50 -0.09 29.29
N MET A 238 9.16 1.06 29.33
CA MET A 238 9.10 2.06 28.26
C MET A 238 9.67 1.51 26.95
N PHE A 239 10.83 0.85 27.00
CA PHE A 239 11.48 0.29 25.83
C PHE A 239 10.60 -0.77 25.14
N LEU A 240 10.05 -1.72 25.90
CA LEU A 240 9.20 -2.78 25.33
C LEU A 240 7.88 -2.26 24.78
N LYS A 241 7.30 -1.24 25.42
CA LYS A 241 6.09 -0.58 24.90
C LYS A 241 6.35 0.08 23.54
N GLN A 242 7.52 0.70 23.37
CA GLN A 242 7.87 1.43 22.15
C GLN A 242 8.47 0.54 21.04
N PHE A 243 9.08 -0.58 21.43
CA PHE A 243 9.71 -1.54 20.52
C PHE A 243 9.32 -2.99 20.83
N PRO A 244 8.05 -3.39 20.60
CA PRO A 244 7.56 -4.72 20.98
C PRO A 244 8.27 -5.89 20.27
N SER A 245 8.84 -5.62 19.09
CA SER A 245 9.56 -6.60 18.27
C SER A 245 11.08 -6.57 18.47
N ALA A 246 11.60 -5.68 19.33
CA ALA A 246 13.04 -5.61 19.56
C ALA A 246 13.53 -6.81 20.37
N THR A 247 14.64 -7.41 19.91
CA THR A 247 15.33 -8.45 20.69
C THR A 247 15.93 -7.83 21.95
N ILE A 248 15.47 -8.27 23.12
CA ILE A 248 16.07 -7.88 24.40
C ILE A 248 17.42 -8.57 24.51
N ILE A 249 18.51 -7.81 24.45
CA ILE A 249 19.84 -8.36 24.68
C ILE A 249 20.00 -8.76 26.16
N PRO A 250 20.77 -9.82 26.49
CA PRO A 250 20.91 -10.32 27.86
C PRO A 250 21.32 -9.26 28.88
N LYS A 251 22.10 -8.25 28.47
CA LYS A 251 22.49 -7.13 29.34
C LYS A 251 21.31 -6.24 29.74
N ILE A 252 20.35 -6.02 28.85
CA ILE A 252 19.11 -5.29 29.16
C ILE A 252 18.25 -6.16 30.06
N GLN A 253 18.08 -7.45 29.74
CA GLN A 253 17.31 -8.37 30.56
C GLN A 253 17.84 -8.50 31.99
N ASN A 254 19.16 -8.62 32.16
CA ASN A 254 19.79 -8.66 33.48
C ASN A 254 19.65 -7.31 34.22
N GLY A 255 19.69 -6.20 33.48
CA GLY A 255 19.49 -4.85 33.97
C GLY A 255 18.04 -4.49 34.32
N THR A 256 17.04 -5.25 33.85
CA THR A 256 15.62 -4.98 34.09
C THR A 256 14.91 -6.05 34.93
N VAL A 257 15.41 -7.29 34.95
CA VAL A 257 14.77 -8.44 35.62
C VAL A 257 15.58 -8.96 36.81
N HIS A 258 16.92 -8.87 36.78
CA HIS A 258 17.79 -9.58 37.71
C HIS A 258 18.73 -8.70 38.55
N THR A 259 18.61 -7.38 38.50
CA THR A 259 19.74 -6.51 38.91
C THR A 259 19.91 -6.33 40.41
N ILE A 260 18.95 -6.69 41.26
CA ILE A 260 19.08 -6.48 42.71
C ILE A 260 18.29 -7.57 43.46
N GLU A 261 18.87 -8.76 43.57
CA GLU A 261 18.69 -9.61 44.75
C GLU A 261 19.91 -9.38 45.65
N PRO A 262 19.72 -9.15 46.98
CA PRO A 262 20.79 -8.85 47.91
C PRO A 262 21.79 -10.00 48.09
#